data_AF-A0A5K1BUE6-F1
#
_entry.id   AF-A0A5K1BUE6-F1
#
_cell.length_a   1.000
_cell.length_b   1.000
_cell.length_c   1.000
_cell.angle_alpha   90.00
_cell.angle_beta   90.00
_cell.angle_gamma   90.00
#
_symmetry.space_group_name_H-M   'P 1'
#
loop_
_entity.id
_entity.type
_entity.pdbx_description
1 polymer ?
#
loop_
_entity_poly.entity_id
_entity_poly.type
_entity_poly.pdbx_seq_one_letter_code
_entity_poly.pdbx_strand_id
1 'polypeptide(L)'
;EVGDPLGHSQVLPQTTEREEAPMDLRPIWPFLLLSVAALILQNADFAVATDHIVGANHGWNSGVNFTQWAANQTFYVGDFI
;
A
#
# COMPACT_ATOMS: atom_id res chain seq x y z
N GLU A 1 16.71 84.20 -20.58
CA GLU A 1 16.84 82.80 -21.04
C GLU A 1 16.77 81.93 -19.79
N VAL A 2 15.62 81.30 -19.60
CA VAL A 2 15.22 80.58 -18.38
C VAL A 2 15.75 79.16 -18.51
N GLY A 3 16.71 78.78 -17.66
CA GLY A 3 17.18 77.40 -17.55
C GLY A 3 16.29 76.62 -16.59
N ASP A 4 15.63 75.58 -17.09
CA ASP A 4 14.70 74.71 -16.37
C ASP A 4 15.26 74.14 -15.04
N PRO A 5 14.50 74.20 -13.93
CA PRO A 5 14.81 73.45 -12.71
C PRO A 5 13.94 72.17 -12.67
N LEU A 6 14.25 71.17 -13.49
CA LEU A 6 13.47 69.93 -13.53
C LEU A 6 14.35 68.68 -13.36
N GLY A 7 14.29 68.12 -12.15
CA GLY A 7 14.07 66.69 -11.98
C GLY A 7 15.28 65.76 -12.08
N HIS A 8 16.15 65.76 -11.07
CA HIS A 8 16.95 64.56 -10.77
C HIS A 8 16.05 63.53 -10.07
N SER A 9 15.31 62.75 -10.85
CA SER A 9 14.61 61.55 -10.35
C SER A 9 15.65 60.53 -9.89
N GLN A 10 15.89 60.48 -8.58
CA GLN A 10 16.64 59.43 -7.92
C GLN A 10 15.86 58.11 -8.10
N VAL A 11 16.38 57.22 -8.94
CA VAL A 11 15.86 55.86 -9.08
C VAL A 11 16.28 55.08 -7.84
N LEU A 12 15.35 54.88 -6.89
CA LEU A 12 15.54 53.99 -5.75
C LEU A 12 15.93 52.58 -6.27
N PRO A 13 16.93 51.92 -5.66
CA PRO A 13 17.26 50.54 -6.02
C PRO A 13 16.04 49.68 -5.74
N GLN A 14 15.51 49.02 -6.77
CA GLN A 14 14.42 48.06 -6.63
C GLN A 14 14.96 46.85 -5.85
N THR A 15 14.67 46.78 -4.55
CA THR A 15 14.74 45.52 -3.79
C THR A 15 13.52 44.69 -4.19
N THR A 16 13.59 44.04 -5.35
CA THR A 16 12.67 42.95 -5.67
C THR A 16 13.16 41.71 -4.93
N GLU A 17 12.34 41.29 -3.99
CA GLU A 17 12.48 40.11 -3.15
C GLU A 17 12.89 38.90 -3.98
N ARG A 18 13.86 38.13 -3.49
CA ARG A 18 14.06 36.78 -4.03
C ARG A 18 12.78 36.01 -3.73
N GLU A 19 11.98 35.78 -4.76
CA GLU A 19 10.93 34.78 -4.76
C GLU A 19 11.60 33.43 -4.54
N GLU A 20 11.71 33.01 -3.28
CA GLU A 20 12.08 31.65 -2.94
C GLU A 20 10.99 30.78 -3.53
N ALA A 21 11.28 30.14 -4.68
CA ALA A 21 10.37 29.25 -5.36
C ALA A 21 9.74 28.32 -4.31
N PRO A 22 8.39 28.23 -4.23
CA PRO A 22 7.74 27.41 -3.24
C PRO A 22 8.32 26.01 -3.40
N MET A 23 8.93 25.50 -2.33
CA MET A 23 9.50 24.15 -2.27
C MET A 23 8.46 23.20 -2.87
N ASP A 24 8.74 22.61 -4.04
CA ASP A 24 7.83 21.72 -4.77
C ASP A 24 7.61 20.46 -3.94
N LEU A 25 6.70 20.56 -2.97
CA LEU A 25 6.19 19.50 -2.14
C LEU A 25 5.25 18.66 -3.00
N ARG A 26 5.85 17.96 -3.97
CA ARG A 26 5.16 16.89 -4.69
C ARG A 26 4.58 15.96 -3.65
N PRO A 27 3.27 15.73 -3.70
CA PRO A 27 2.58 15.34 -2.51
C PRO A 27 2.83 13.83 -2.29
N ILE A 28 3.48 13.48 -1.18
CA ILE A 28 4.02 12.14 -0.87
C ILE A 28 2.95 11.08 -0.52
N TRP A 29 1.69 11.49 -0.49
CA TRP A 29 0.54 10.64 -0.15
C TRP A 29 0.39 9.38 -1.01
N PRO A 30 0.73 9.34 -2.32
CA PRO A 30 0.61 8.09 -3.08
C PRO A 30 1.56 7.02 -2.56
N PHE A 31 2.78 7.41 -2.16
CA PHE A 31 3.76 6.49 -1.58
C PHE A 31 3.33 6.00 -0.20
N LEU A 32 2.70 6.87 0.59
CA LEU A 32 2.15 6.51 1.90
C LEU A 32 0.94 5.57 1.77
N LEU A 33 0.04 5.81 0.81
CA LEU A 33 -1.08 4.91 0.54
C LEU A 33 -0.61 3.54 0.04
N LEU A 34 0.40 3.50 -0.83
CA LEU A 34 1.00 2.26 -1.29
C LEU A 34 1.68 1.49 -0.16
N SER A 35 2.37 2.16 0.75
CA SER A 35 3.00 1.50 1.89
C SER A 35 1.97 0.91 2.85
N VAL A 36 0.87 1.62 3.13
CA VAL A 36 -0.24 1.12 3.94
C VAL A 36 -0.93 -0.07 3.27
N ALA A 37 -1.21 0.00 1.97
CA ALA A 37 -1.80 -1.11 1.24
C ALA A 37 -0.89 -2.36 1.27
N ALA A 38 0.43 -2.19 1.09
CA ALA A 38 1.40 -3.27 1.17
C ALA A 38 1.48 -3.90 2.57
N LEU A 39 1.36 -3.10 3.64
CA LEU A 39 1.32 -3.59 5.03
C LEU A 39 0.07 -4.44 5.31
N ILE A 40 -1.08 -4.05 4.75
CA ILE A 40 -2.33 -4.81 4.88
C ILE A 40 -2.22 -6.16 4.16
N LEU A 41 -1.69 -6.19 2.94
CA LEU A 41 -1.58 -7.42 2.14
C LEU A 41 -0.60 -8.46 2.74
N GLN A 42 0.41 -8.02 3.48
CA GLN A 42 1.39 -8.92 4.13
C GLN A 42 0.83 -9.69 5.33
N ASN A 43 -0.27 -9.23 5.93
CA ASN A 43 -0.90 -9.84 7.11
C ASN A 43 -2.29 -10.40 6.79
N ALA A 44 -2.65 -10.48 5.51
CA ALA A 44 -3.92 -11.03 5.08
C ALA A 44 -3.80 -12.56 4.94
N ASP A 45 -4.06 -13.27 6.02
CA ASP A 45 -4.34 -14.71 5.94
C ASP A 45 -5.74 -14.90 5.35
N PHE A 46 -5.82 -15.24 4.07
CA PHE A 46 -7.07 -15.61 3.42
C PHE A 46 -7.42 -17.04 3.85
N ALA A 47 -8.49 -17.19 4.64
CA ALA A 47 -9.05 -18.51 4.93
C ALA A 47 -9.69 -19.09 3.65
N VAL A 48 -9.03 -20.08 3.06
CA VAL A 48 -9.53 -20.85 1.92
C VAL A 48 -9.94 -22.23 2.43
N ALA A 49 -11.14 -22.68 2.05
CA ALA A 49 -11.61 -24.02 2.36
C ALA A 49 -10.70 -25.08 1.73
N THR A 50 -10.34 -26.09 2.51
CA THR A 50 -9.57 -27.26 2.06
C THR A 50 -10.53 -28.39 1.72
N ASP A 51 -10.25 -29.09 0.62
CA ASP A 51 -10.94 -30.33 0.26
C ASP A 51 -10.08 -31.53 0.68
N HIS A 52 -10.51 -32.24 1.72
CA HIS A 52 -9.79 -33.38 2.28
C HIS A 52 -10.21 -34.66 1.58
N ILE A 53 -9.41 -35.12 0.61
CA ILE A 53 -9.66 -36.39 -0.08
C ILE A 53 -9.62 -37.56 0.91
N VAL A 54 -10.79 -38.15 1.18
CA VAL A 54 -10.95 -39.21 2.17
C VAL A 54 -10.16 -40.46 1.80
N GLY A 55 -9.30 -40.92 2.71
CA GLY A 55 -8.43 -42.07 2.47
C GLY A 55 -7.28 -41.82 1.50
N ALA A 56 -7.04 -40.56 1.10
CA ALA A 56 -5.98 -40.16 0.17
C ALA A 56 -5.95 -41.03 -1.10
N ASN A 57 -4.81 -41.65 -1.42
CA ASN A 57 -4.64 -42.52 -2.58
C ASN A 57 -5.38 -43.88 -2.46
N HIS A 58 -5.98 -44.18 -1.32
CA HIS A 58 -6.78 -45.39 -1.12
C HIS A 58 -8.28 -45.14 -1.29
N GLY A 59 -8.72 -43.88 -1.18
CA GLY A 59 -10.13 -43.52 -1.31
C GLY A 59 -11.03 -44.13 -0.23
N TRP A 60 -12.34 -44.18 -0.53
CA TRP A 60 -13.34 -44.75 0.37
C TRP A 60 -13.44 -46.28 0.22
N ASN A 61 -12.73 -47.02 1.06
CA ASN A 61 -12.75 -48.48 1.07
C ASN A 61 -12.63 -49.07 2.50
N SER A 62 -12.99 -50.33 2.68
CA SER A 62 -12.99 -51.02 3.98
C SER A 62 -11.61 -51.41 4.52
N GLY A 63 -10.57 -51.35 3.69
CA GLY A 63 -9.17 -51.62 4.06
C GLY A 63 -8.42 -50.39 4.60
N VAL A 64 -9.06 -49.22 4.62
CA VAL A 64 -8.46 -47.98 5.13
C VAL A 64 -8.78 -47.79 6.59
N ASN A 65 -7.77 -47.46 7.38
CA ASN A 65 -7.96 -46.99 8.75
C ASN A 65 -8.33 -45.50 8.74
N PHE A 66 -9.63 -45.20 8.70
CA PHE A 66 -10.13 -43.82 8.67
C PHE A 66 -9.84 -43.04 9.96
N THR A 67 -9.73 -43.73 11.10
CA THR A 67 -9.32 -43.09 12.36
C THR A 67 -7.90 -42.54 12.25
N GLN A 68 -6.97 -43.32 11.68
CA GLN A 68 -5.61 -42.87 11.44
C GLN A 68 -5.54 -41.77 10.37
N TRP A 69 -6.33 -41.87 9.30
CA TRP A 69 -6.41 -40.82 8.28
C TRP A 69 -6.89 -39.49 8.87
N ALA A 70 -8.00 -39.51 9.62
CA ALA A 70 -8.59 -38.34 10.23
C ALA A 70 -7.68 -37.72 11.30
N ALA A 71 -6.96 -38.54 12.07
CA ALA A 71 -6.00 -38.07 13.07
C ALA A 71 -4.80 -37.30 12.46
N ASN A 72 -4.55 -37.46 11.16
CA ASN A 72 -3.50 -36.73 10.45
C ASN A 72 -4.04 -35.50 9.67
N GLN A 73 -5.31 -35.14 9.84
CA GLN A 73 -5.91 -33.94 9.25
C GLN A 73 -6.12 -32.87 10.33
N THR A 74 -6.13 -31.60 9.91
CA THR A 74 -6.69 -30.50 10.68
C THR A 74 -7.87 -29.95 9.90
N PHE A 75 -9.06 -29.95 10.50
CA PHE A 75 -10.28 -29.47 9.88
C PHE A 75 -10.63 -28.09 10.40
N TYR A 76 -10.91 -27.17 9.49
CA TYR A 76 -11.44 -25.85 9.77
C TYR A 76 -12.90 -25.75 9.34
N VAL A 77 -13.63 -24.78 9.89
CA VAL A 77 -15.02 -24.53 9.49
C VAL A 77 -15.04 -24.06 8.03
N GLY A 78 -15.76 -24.79 7.18
CA GLY A 78 -15.88 -24.51 5.76
C GLY A 78 -15.14 -25.52 4.86
N ASP A 79 -14.32 -26.40 5.42
CA ASP A 79 -13.66 -27.47 4.68
C ASP A 79 -14.65 -28.54 4.18
N PHE A 80 -14.27 -29.23 3.10
CA PHE A 80 -15.03 -30.32 2.49
C PHE A 80 -14.31 -31.67 2.66
N ILE A 81 -15.09 -32.76 2.58
CA ILE A 81 -14.60 -34.16 2.59
C ILE A 81 -15.31 -34.98 1.51
#